data_AF-A0A370QF91-F1
#
_entry.id   AF-A0A370QF91-F1
#
_cell.length_a   1.000
_cell.length_b   1.000
_cell.length_c   1.000
_cell.angle_alpha   90.00
_cell.angle_beta   90.00
_cell.angle_gamma   90.00
#
_symmetry.space_group_name_H-M   'P 1'
#
loop_
_entity.id
_entity.type
_entity.pdbx_description
1 polymer ?
#
loop_
_entity_poly.entity_id
_entity_poly.type
_entity_poly.pdbx_seq_one_letter_code
_entity_poly.pdbx_strand_id
1 'polypeptide(L)'
;MIKFFRRIRQRLLSENKFSKYLLYAIGEIILVVIGILIALQINNWNENKKNDQQEQLILTQLLAEYESNLQQIESKISLRNDVIKSCITLLNYIHKRPKNITTDSIDYHLSRATMRPTFDPQLGVSNELINAGKLYLIENATLRNRISSYSSFLKELNEEELNIFRFTEEEFYAFLIDQYQIGGFITNFLFDEELRARFTIGKSLSDFSELKNLVPKANFENLLNHPDFEDHITRLLGMTPYTNEQSIGVRNKTQEIIDLITSEIAENQ
;
A
#
# COMPACT_ATOMS: atom_id res chain seq x y z
N MET A 1 -60.43 -1.60 25.00
CA MET A 1 -59.73 -0.67 25.93
C MET A 1 -60.31 0.74 25.96
N ILE A 2 -60.72 1.35 24.82
CA ILE A 2 -61.26 2.73 24.78
C ILE A 2 -62.46 2.99 25.71
N LYS A 3 -63.39 2.03 25.88
CA LYS A 3 -64.58 2.22 26.74
C LYS A 3 -64.26 2.25 28.24
N PHE A 4 -63.18 1.61 28.68
CA PHE A 4 -62.77 1.54 30.09
C PHE A 4 -62.16 2.86 30.55
N PHE A 5 -61.17 3.35 29.80
CA PHE A 5 -60.58 4.68 30.03
C PHE A 5 -61.61 5.82 29.87
N ARG A 6 -62.60 5.67 28.98
CA ARG A 6 -63.71 6.63 28.83
C ARG A 6 -64.58 6.76 30.08
N ARG A 7 -64.90 5.64 30.75
CA ARG A 7 -65.71 5.65 31.99
C ARG A 7 -64.94 6.25 33.17
N ILE A 8 -63.64 6.02 33.26
CA ILE A 8 -62.76 6.62 34.28
C ILE A 8 -62.65 8.14 34.07
N ARG A 9 -62.49 8.60 32.81
CA ARG A 9 -62.51 10.03 32.44
C ARG A 9 -63.78 10.74 32.89
N GLN A 10 -64.94 10.15 32.60
CA GLN A 10 -66.24 10.74 32.94
C GLN A 10 -66.46 10.87 34.44
N ARG A 11 -65.99 9.91 35.26
CA ARG A 11 -66.08 9.96 36.73
C ARG A 11 -65.10 10.97 37.37
N LEU A 12 -63.92 11.17 36.80
CA LEU A 12 -62.92 12.11 37.34
C LEU A 12 -63.25 13.58 37.03
N LEU A 13 -63.94 13.82 35.91
CA LEU A 13 -64.41 15.16 35.51
C LEU A 13 -65.63 15.64 36.32
N SER A 14 -66.45 14.74 36.86
CA SER A 14 -67.65 15.09 37.63
C SER A 14 -67.40 15.47 39.11
N GLU A 15 -66.17 15.32 39.62
CA GLU A 15 -65.86 15.47 41.06
C GLU A 15 -64.90 16.64 41.42
N ASN A 16 -64.69 17.65 40.55
CA ASN A 16 -63.72 18.74 40.82
C ASN A 16 -62.26 18.26 41.04
N LYS A 17 -61.92 17.05 40.56
CA LYS A 17 -60.62 16.39 40.73
C LYS A 17 -59.69 16.59 39.51
N PHE A 18 -59.72 17.76 38.90
CA PHE A 18 -58.91 18.09 37.71
C PHE A 18 -57.42 17.79 37.94
N SER A 19 -56.88 18.10 39.12
CA SER A 19 -55.49 17.80 39.50
C SER A 19 -55.16 16.30 39.46
N LYS A 20 -56.10 15.41 39.85
CA LYS A 20 -55.87 13.96 39.79
C LYS A 20 -55.90 13.43 38.36
N TYR A 21 -56.75 14.00 37.51
CA TYR A 21 -56.78 13.68 36.08
C TYR A 21 -55.52 14.16 35.36
N LEU A 22 -55.03 15.36 35.69
CA LEU A 22 -53.78 15.90 35.16
C LEU A 22 -52.57 15.05 35.58
N LEU A 23 -52.47 14.65 36.86
CA LEU A 23 -51.42 13.73 37.32
C LEU A 23 -51.45 12.39 36.57
N TYR A 24 -52.64 11.83 36.34
CA TYR A 24 -52.79 10.56 35.63
C TYR A 24 -52.39 10.67 34.15
N ALA A 25 -52.81 11.75 33.48
CA ALA A 25 -52.45 12.01 32.08
C ALA A 25 -50.94 12.28 31.91
N ILE A 26 -50.30 12.98 32.86
CA ILE A 26 -48.85 13.16 32.90
C ILE A 26 -48.14 11.80 33.08
N GLY A 27 -48.64 10.95 33.99
CA GLY A 27 -48.11 9.60 34.18
C GLY A 27 -48.19 8.74 32.91
N GLU A 28 -49.30 8.82 32.17
CA GLU A 28 -49.50 8.13 30.89
C GLU A 28 -48.51 8.64 29.82
N ILE A 29 -48.32 9.95 29.70
CA ILE A 29 -47.34 10.54 28.78
C ILE A 29 -45.93 10.09 29.13
N ILE A 30 -45.54 10.14 30.40
CA ILE A 30 -44.22 9.69 30.87
C ILE A 30 -43.99 8.22 30.52
N LEU A 31 -45.01 7.37 30.72
CA LEU A 31 -44.92 5.94 30.41
C LEU A 31 -44.76 5.68 28.91
N VAL A 32 -45.50 6.41 28.06
CA VAL A 32 -45.33 6.35 26.59
C VAL A 32 -43.93 6.83 26.18
N VAL A 33 -43.45 7.94 26.75
CA VAL A 33 -42.11 8.47 26.45
C VAL A 33 -41.03 7.48 26.84
N ILE A 34 -41.11 6.86 28.02
CA ILE A 34 -40.18 5.78 28.44
C ILE A 34 -40.23 4.61 27.46
N GLY A 35 -41.43 4.20 27.01
CA GLY A 35 -41.57 3.15 26.01
C GLY A 35 -40.87 3.48 24.67
N ILE A 36 -41.02 4.71 24.17
CA ILE A 36 -40.34 5.17 22.95
C ILE A 36 -38.82 5.22 23.15
N LEU A 37 -38.35 5.75 24.28
CA LEU A 37 -36.92 5.83 24.58
C LEU A 37 -36.27 4.44 24.66
N ILE A 38 -36.93 3.47 25.29
CA ILE A 38 -36.45 2.09 25.34
C ILE A 38 -36.43 1.48 23.93
N ALA A 39 -37.48 1.69 23.12
CA ALA A 39 -37.51 1.20 21.75
C ALA A 39 -36.36 1.78 20.89
N LEU A 40 -36.10 3.09 21.02
CA LEU A 40 -34.98 3.75 20.35
C LEU A 40 -33.62 3.22 20.85
N GLN A 41 -33.46 2.99 22.16
CA GLN A 41 -32.24 2.43 22.71
C GLN A 41 -31.96 1.01 22.19
N ILE A 42 -32.99 0.15 22.11
CA ILE A 42 -32.86 -1.20 21.55
C ILE A 42 -32.48 -1.13 20.06
N ASN A 43 -33.09 -0.21 19.30
CA ASN A 43 -32.74 -0.03 17.89
C ASN A 43 -31.29 0.43 17.71
N ASN A 44 -30.87 1.46 18.45
CA ASN A 44 -29.49 1.98 18.40
C ASN A 44 -28.48 0.91 18.83
N TRP A 45 -28.79 0.10 19.85
CA TRP A 45 -27.91 -1.00 20.27
C TRP A 45 -27.75 -2.07 19.18
N ASN A 46 -28.84 -2.43 18.49
CA ASN A 46 -28.78 -3.38 17.37
C ASN A 46 -28.03 -2.80 16.15
N GLU A 47 -28.18 -1.51 15.87
CA GLU A 47 -27.43 -0.81 14.83
C GLU A 47 -25.94 -0.76 15.15
N ASN A 48 -25.56 -0.39 16.39
CA ASN A 48 -24.16 -0.40 16.83
C ASN A 48 -23.56 -1.80 16.67
N LYS A 49 -24.23 -2.84 17.20
CA LYS A 49 -23.75 -4.23 17.06
C LYS A 49 -23.52 -4.63 15.59
N LYS A 50 -24.35 -4.14 14.67
CA LYS A 50 -24.19 -4.40 13.24
C LYS A 50 -23.00 -3.63 12.67
N ASN A 51 -22.79 -2.38 13.10
CA ASN A 51 -21.63 -1.59 12.70
C ASN A 51 -20.33 -2.22 13.23
N ASP A 52 -20.29 -2.65 14.49
CA ASP A 52 -19.12 -3.32 15.09
C ASP A 52 -18.74 -4.58 14.28
N GLN A 53 -19.74 -5.38 13.89
CA GLN A 53 -19.51 -6.55 13.04
C GLN A 53 -18.97 -6.20 11.64
N GLN A 54 -19.45 -5.09 11.07
CA GLN A 54 -18.95 -4.61 9.78
C GLN A 54 -17.54 -4.06 9.89
N GLU A 55 -17.24 -3.33 10.95
CA GLU A 55 -15.91 -2.83 11.25
C GLU A 55 -14.91 -3.97 11.37
N GLN A 56 -15.21 -5.01 12.15
CA GLN A 56 -14.31 -6.17 12.29
C GLN A 56 -13.99 -6.85 10.95
N LEU A 57 -14.99 -6.96 10.07
CA LEU A 57 -14.78 -7.48 8.72
C LEU A 57 -13.87 -6.55 7.90
N ILE A 58 -14.11 -5.25 7.95
CA ILE A 58 -13.32 -4.23 7.26
C ILE A 58 -11.87 -4.24 7.77
N LEU A 59 -11.65 -4.25 9.08
CA LEU A 59 -10.33 -4.28 9.70
C LEU A 59 -9.55 -5.53 9.27
N THR A 60 -10.19 -6.70 9.23
CA THR A 60 -9.56 -7.94 8.75
C THR A 60 -9.13 -7.84 7.27
N GLN A 61 -9.97 -7.23 6.43
CA GLN A 61 -9.66 -7.05 5.01
C GLN A 61 -8.55 -6.02 4.77
N LEU A 62 -8.58 -4.91 5.51
CA LEU A 62 -7.53 -3.89 5.47
C LEU A 62 -6.20 -4.47 5.98
N LEU A 63 -6.21 -5.28 7.03
CA LEU A 63 -5.00 -5.93 7.54
C LEU A 63 -4.31 -6.73 6.43
N ALA A 64 -5.06 -7.60 5.74
CA ALA A 64 -4.53 -8.39 4.63
C ALA A 64 -4.00 -7.52 3.47
N GLU A 65 -4.71 -6.44 3.13
CA GLU A 65 -4.28 -5.46 2.12
C GLU A 65 -2.95 -4.80 2.50
N TYR A 66 -2.85 -4.27 3.72
CA TYR A 66 -1.65 -3.57 4.18
C TYR A 66 -0.47 -4.50 4.45
N GLU A 67 -0.69 -5.73 4.93
CA GLU A 67 0.36 -6.75 5.05
C GLU A 67 0.94 -7.13 3.67
N SER A 68 0.09 -7.32 2.65
CA SER A 68 0.56 -7.55 1.29
C SER A 68 1.35 -6.36 0.75
N ASN A 69 0.91 -5.14 1.05
CA ASN A 69 1.61 -3.91 0.66
C ASN A 69 2.98 -3.80 1.35
N LEU A 70 3.07 -4.16 2.63
CA LEU A 70 4.31 -4.16 3.39
C LEU A 70 5.35 -5.10 2.76
N GLN A 71 4.95 -6.34 2.45
CA GLN A 71 5.83 -7.31 1.80
C GLN A 71 6.30 -6.81 0.43
N GLN A 72 5.41 -6.19 -0.34
CA GLN A 72 5.75 -5.67 -1.65
C GLN A 72 6.76 -4.51 -1.55
N ILE A 73 6.53 -3.50 -0.69
CA ILE A 73 7.47 -2.37 -0.55
C ILE A 73 8.84 -2.81 -0.03
N GLU A 74 8.89 -3.78 0.89
CA GLU A 74 10.15 -4.34 1.38
C GLU A 74 10.94 -5.05 0.26
N SER A 75 10.26 -5.79 -0.60
CA SER A 75 10.87 -6.39 -1.78
C SER A 75 11.45 -5.33 -2.72
N LYS A 76 10.73 -4.21 -2.95
CA LYS A 76 11.22 -3.10 -3.79
C LYS A 76 12.41 -2.38 -3.16
N ILE A 77 12.41 -2.14 -1.85
CA ILE A 77 13.55 -1.58 -1.12
C ILE A 77 14.78 -2.47 -1.29
N SER A 78 14.61 -3.78 -1.15
CA SER A 78 15.70 -4.73 -1.34
C SER A 78 16.25 -4.70 -2.79
N LEU A 79 15.39 -4.63 -3.80
CA LEU A 79 15.81 -4.50 -5.20
C LEU A 79 16.60 -3.20 -5.45
N ARG A 80 16.15 -2.08 -4.87
CA ARG A 80 16.87 -0.80 -4.95
C ARG A 80 18.25 -0.85 -4.28
N ASN A 81 18.38 -1.59 -3.17
CA ASN A 81 19.69 -1.82 -2.57
C ASN A 81 20.63 -2.60 -3.50
N ASP A 82 20.12 -3.54 -4.30
CA ASP A 82 20.92 -4.29 -5.27
C ASP A 82 21.33 -3.42 -6.48
N VAL A 83 20.46 -2.49 -6.90
CA VAL A 83 20.80 -1.42 -7.87
C VAL A 83 21.97 -0.58 -7.33
N ILE A 84 21.86 -0.07 -6.10
CA ILE A 84 22.89 0.77 -5.45
C ILE A 84 24.24 0.03 -5.38
N LYS A 85 24.24 -1.22 -4.90
CA LYS A 85 25.45 -2.05 -4.83
C LYS A 85 26.09 -2.21 -6.21
N SER A 86 25.29 -2.47 -7.24
CA SER A 86 25.79 -2.67 -8.60
C SER A 86 26.35 -1.39 -9.21
N CYS A 87 25.70 -0.24 -8.98
CA CYS A 87 26.23 1.07 -9.37
C CYS A 87 27.60 1.33 -8.70
N ILE A 88 27.72 1.08 -7.39
CA ILE A 88 28.99 1.22 -6.67
C ILE A 88 30.07 0.29 -7.24
N THR A 89 29.72 -0.95 -7.59
CA THR A 89 30.68 -1.88 -8.21
C THR A 89 31.13 -1.40 -9.59
N LEU A 90 30.22 -0.91 -10.43
CA LEU A 90 30.55 -0.36 -11.74
C LEU A 90 31.47 0.87 -11.63
N LEU A 91 31.22 1.78 -10.68
CA LEU A 91 32.14 2.89 -10.38
C LEU A 91 33.51 2.39 -9.92
N ASN A 92 33.57 1.35 -9.10
CA ASN A 92 34.85 0.73 -8.73
C ASN A 92 35.58 0.15 -9.95
N TYR A 93 34.85 -0.41 -10.94
CA TYR A 93 35.47 -0.88 -12.18
C TYR A 93 36.03 0.28 -13.01
N ILE A 94 35.31 1.39 -13.12
CA ILE A 94 35.77 2.60 -13.81
C ILE A 94 37.08 3.12 -13.19
N HIS A 95 37.10 3.32 -11.86
CA HIS A 95 38.21 4.03 -11.20
C HIS A 95 39.36 3.14 -10.72
N LYS A 96 39.08 1.93 -10.23
CA LYS A 96 40.11 1.07 -9.61
C LYS A 96 40.69 0.02 -10.57
N ARG A 97 40.01 -0.26 -11.68
CA ARG A 97 40.44 -1.21 -12.73
C ARG A 97 41.04 -2.52 -12.17
N PRO A 98 40.30 -3.26 -11.31
CA PRO A 98 40.78 -4.55 -10.83
C PRO A 98 41.10 -5.49 -12.00
N LYS A 99 42.15 -6.31 -11.86
CA LYS A 99 42.69 -7.15 -12.95
C LYS A 99 41.74 -8.25 -13.44
N ASN A 100 40.69 -8.54 -12.70
CA ASN A 100 39.79 -9.68 -12.91
C ASN A 100 38.37 -9.25 -13.34
N ILE A 101 38.21 -8.07 -13.94
CA ILE A 101 36.93 -7.68 -14.57
C ILE A 101 36.67 -8.63 -15.75
N THR A 102 35.46 -9.18 -15.79
CA THR A 102 34.97 -10.01 -16.89
C THR A 102 33.71 -9.39 -17.48
N THR A 103 33.44 -9.67 -18.76
CA THR A 103 32.17 -9.29 -19.40
C THR A 103 30.96 -9.80 -18.61
N ASP A 104 31.02 -11.05 -18.13
CA ASP A 104 29.92 -11.64 -17.36
C ASP A 104 29.62 -10.86 -16.06
N SER A 105 30.64 -10.28 -15.43
CA SER A 105 30.50 -9.42 -14.25
C SER A 105 29.93 -8.04 -14.60
N ILE A 106 30.35 -7.46 -15.73
CA ILE A 106 29.80 -6.21 -16.25
C ILE A 106 28.32 -6.39 -16.58
N ASP A 107 27.98 -7.46 -17.31
CA ASP A 107 26.61 -7.80 -17.67
C ASP A 107 25.75 -8.04 -16.42
N TYR A 108 26.29 -8.73 -15.42
CA TYR A 108 25.62 -8.92 -14.14
C TYR A 108 25.26 -7.58 -13.51
N HIS A 109 26.22 -6.66 -13.36
CA HIS A 109 25.98 -5.40 -12.68
C HIS A 109 25.16 -4.40 -13.50
N LEU A 110 25.31 -4.37 -14.84
CA LEU A 110 24.45 -3.56 -15.71
C LEU A 110 23.00 -4.04 -15.66
N SER A 111 22.77 -5.35 -15.65
CA SER A 111 21.44 -5.93 -15.50
C SER A 111 20.77 -5.46 -14.21
N ARG A 112 21.51 -5.34 -13.09
CA ARG A 112 20.96 -4.85 -11.83
C ARG A 112 20.83 -3.33 -11.80
N ALA A 113 21.81 -2.60 -12.32
CA ALA A 113 21.81 -1.14 -12.33
C ALA A 113 20.65 -0.57 -13.16
N THR A 114 20.24 -1.27 -14.22
CA THR A 114 19.14 -0.86 -15.11
C THR A 114 17.75 -1.31 -14.62
N MET A 115 17.65 -1.93 -13.45
CA MET A 115 16.36 -2.28 -12.88
C MET A 115 15.61 -1.04 -12.41
N ARG A 116 14.29 -1.06 -12.63
CA ARG A 116 13.35 -0.01 -12.21
C ARG A 116 12.21 -0.59 -11.37
N PRO A 117 12.47 -0.97 -10.11
CA PRO A 117 11.42 -1.45 -9.22
C PRO A 117 10.35 -0.36 -9.05
N THR A 118 9.08 -0.72 -9.22
CA THR A 118 7.92 0.13 -8.92
C THR A 118 7.09 -0.49 -7.79
N PHE A 119 6.54 0.35 -6.92
CA PHE A 119 5.63 -0.07 -5.87
C PHE A 119 4.18 0.16 -6.31
N ASP A 120 3.46 -0.94 -6.50
CA ASP A 120 2.10 -0.96 -7.03
C ASP A 120 1.15 -1.57 -5.97
N PRO A 121 0.76 -0.79 -4.94
CA PRO A 121 0.03 -1.31 -3.79
C PRO A 121 -1.40 -1.75 -4.12
N GLN A 122 -1.87 -2.74 -3.36
CA GLN A 122 -3.28 -3.09 -3.28
C GLN A 122 -4.03 -2.02 -2.48
N LEU A 123 -5.10 -1.48 -3.06
CA LEU A 123 -5.93 -0.44 -2.45
C LEU A 123 -7.42 -0.73 -2.64
N GLY A 124 -7.79 -1.99 -2.89
CA GLY A 124 -9.18 -2.38 -3.19
C GLY A 124 -10.13 -2.04 -2.05
N VAL A 125 -9.77 -2.42 -0.83
CA VAL A 125 -10.57 -2.20 0.38
C VAL A 125 -10.54 -0.73 0.74
N SER A 126 -9.35 -0.11 0.78
CA SER A 126 -9.19 1.31 1.08
C SER A 126 -10.01 2.19 0.13
N ASN A 127 -9.96 1.94 -1.18
CA ASN A 127 -10.71 2.70 -2.17
C ASN A 127 -12.21 2.45 -2.06
N GLU A 128 -12.67 1.22 -1.77
CA GLU A 128 -14.09 0.97 -1.54
C GLU A 128 -14.61 1.82 -0.37
N LEU A 129 -13.90 1.84 0.75
CA LEU A 129 -14.30 2.59 1.95
C LEU A 129 -14.36 4.10 1.70
N ILE A 130 -13.33 4.64 1.04
CA ILE A 130 -13.24 6.07 0.74
C ILE A 130 -14.34 6.47 -0.26
N ASN A 131 -14.46 5.76 -1.37
CA ASN A 131 -15.40 6.11 -2.45
C ASN A 131 -16.86 5.88 -2.06
N ALA A 132 -17.15 4.85 -1.25
CA ALA A 132 -18.49 4.60 -0.73
C ALA A 132 -18.85 5.50 0.47
N GLY A 133 -17.92 6.34 0.94
CA GLY A 133 -18.11 7.16 2.14
C GLY A 133 -18.32 6.34 3.41
N LYS A 134 -17.80 5.11 3.46
CA LYS A 134 -17.96 4.14 4.56
C LYS A 134 -16.83 4.18 5.57
N LEU A 135 -15.83 5.03 5.39
CA LEU A 135 -14.69 5.12 6.29
C LEU A 135 -15.11 5.44 7.74
N TYR A 136 -16.27 6.06 7.95
CA TYR A 136 -16.84 6.32 9.28
C TYR A 136 -17.15 5.05 10.09
N LEU A 137 -17.24 3.89 9.45
CA LEU A 137 -17.48 2.60 10.12
C LEU A 137 -16.28 2.13 10.95
N ILE A 138 -15.08 2.65 10.67
CA ILE A 138 -13.90 2.43 11.52
C ILE A 138 -13.99 3.43 12.66
N GLU A 139 -14.08 3.01 13.92
CA GLU A 139 -14.25 3.86 15.09
C GLU A 139 -12.99 4.70 15.39
N ASN A 140 -11.80 4.14 15.18
CA ASN A 140 -10.55 4.83 15.43
C ASN A 140 -10.27 5.96 14.43
N ALA A 141 -10.39 7.18 14.92
CA ALA A 141 -10.15 8.38 14.12
C ALA A 141 -8.73 8.48 13.56
N THR A 142 -7.73 7.97 14.29
CA THR A 142 -6.34 7.97 13.83
C THR A 142 -6.17 7.02 12.66
N LEU A 143 -6.70 5.80 12.75
CA LEU A 143 -6.67 4.81 11.67
C LEU A 143 -7.36 5.35 10.42
N ARG A 144 -8.58 5.91 10.56
CA ARG A 144 -9.28 6.57 9.45
C ARG A 144 -8.42 7.62 8.74
N ASN A 145 -7.78 8.50 9.51
CA ASN A 145 -6.94 9.56 8.96
C ASN A 145 -5.71 9.00 8.24
N ARG A 146 -5.11 7.91 8.74
CA ARG A 146 -3.97 7.25 8.09
C ARG A 146 -4.36 6.59 6.78
N ILE A 147 -5.47 5.85 6.75
CA ILE A 147 -6.01 5.25 5.51
C ILE A 147 -6.32 6.34 4.49
N SER A 148 -7.01 7.41 4.90
CA SER A 148 -7.39 8.51 4.01
C SER A 148 -6.19 9.27 3.44
N SER A 149 -5.09 9.40 4.18
CA SER A 149 -3.88 10.11 3.74
C SER A 149 -2.87 9.19 3.04
N TYR A 150 -3.08 7.88 3.01
CA TYR A 150 -2.11 6.93 2.46
C TYR A 150 -1.77 7.23 0.99
N SER A 151 -2.76 7.60 0.19
CA SER A 151 -2.60 7.91 -1.25
C SER A 151 -1.64 9.06 -1.54
N SER A 152 -1.50 10.06 -0.65
CA SER A 152 -0.56 11.16 -0.89
C SER A 152 0.89 10.69 -0.81
N PHE A 153 1.21 9.84 0.16
CA PHE A 153 2.56 9.27 0.30
C PHE A 153 2.91 8.33 -0.87
N LEU A 154 1.93 7.61 -1.40
CA LEU A 154 2.12 6.77 -2.59
C LEU A 154 2.45 7.61 -3.82
N LYS A 155 1.82 8.77 -3.97
CA LYS A 155 2.06 9.66 -5.09
C LYS A 155 3.50 10.19 -5.10
N GLU A 156 4.00 10.63 -3.94
CA GLU A 156 5.39 11.11 -3.81
C GLU A 156 6.40 10.04 -4.20
N LEU A 157 6.22 8.80 -3.72
CA LEU A 157 7.09 7.68 -4.12
C LEU A 157 6.98 7.38 -5.63
N ASN A 158 5.77 7.37 -6.17
CA ASN A 158 5.54 7.06 -7.58
C ASN A 158 6.20 8.08 -8.53
N GLU A 159 6.20 9.36 -8.17
CA GLU A 159 6.85 10.42 -8.94
C GLU A 159 8.37 10.16 -9.07
N GLU A 160 9.03 9.75 -7.99
CA GLU A 160 10.45 9.39 -7.98
C GLU A 160 10.75 8.11 -8.77
N GLU A 161 9.91 7.09 -8.61
CA GLU A 161 10.02 5.84 -9.39
C GLU A 161 9.90 6.11 -10.89
N LEU A 162 8.98 6.99 -11.29
CA LEU A 162 8.77 7.36 -12.68
C LEU A 162 9.95 8.18 -13.24
N ASN A 163 10.58 9.02 -12.42
CA ASN A 163 11.80 9.72 -12.81
C ASN A 163 12.94 8.75 -13.13
N ILE A 164 13.17 7.74 -12.26
CA ILE A 164 14.17 6.70 -12.50
C ILE A 164 13.81 5.89 -13.75
N PHE A 165 12.54 5.51 -13.91
CA PHE A 165 12.06 4.77 -15.06
C PHE A 165 12.38 5.50 -16.38
N ARG A 166 11.97 6.77 -16.50
CA ARG A 166 12.20 7.59 -17.71
C ARG A 166 13.68 7.74 -18.00
N PHE A 167 14.48 8.12 -16.99
CA PHE A 167 15.92 8.25 -17.17
C PHE A 167 16.56 6.94 -17.68
N THR A 168 16.16 5.82 -17.08
CA THR A 168 16.73 4.52 -17.46
C THR A 168 16.37 4.15 -18.90
N GLU A 169 15.10 4.28 -19.28
CA GLU A 169 14.57 3.88 -20.59
C GLU A 169 14.98 4.82 -21.73
N GLU A 170 14.90 6.12 -21.49
CA GLU A 170 15.03 7.13 -22.54
C GLU A 170 16.49 7.57 -22.72
N GLU A 171 17.27 7.57 -21.63
CA GLU A 171 18.65 8.09 -21.65
C GLU A 171 19.66 6.95 -21.51
N PHE A 172 19.60 6.18 -20.42
CA PHE A 172 20.66 5.20 -20.13
C PHE A 172 20.65 3.99 -21.07
N TYR A 173 19.47 3.46 -21.42
CA TYR A 173 19.38 2.38 -22.41
C TYR A 173 19.85 2.83 -23.79
N ALA A 174 19.50 4.04 -24.23
CA ALA A 174 19.97 4.58 -25.50
C ALA A 174 21.52 4.64 -25.53
N PHE A 175 22.12 5.20 -24.48
CA PHE A 175 23.58 5.22 -24.30
C PHE A 175 24.19 3.81 -24.32
N LEU A 176 23.61 2.86 -23.57
CA LEU A 176 24.11 1.50 -23.52
C LEU A 176 24.01 0.79 -24.87
N ILE A 177 22.97 1.02 -25.66
CA ILE A 177 22.83 0.43 -27.01
C ILE A 177 23.92 0.96 -27.95
N ASP A 178 24.24 2.25 -27.85
CA ASP A 178 25.26 2.89 -28.70
C ASP A 178 26.68 2.52 -28.29
N GLN A 179 26.95 2.37 -26.99
CA GLN A 179 28.30 2.18 -26.44
C GLN A 179 28.60 0.74 -25.96
N TYR A 180 27.59 -0.14 -25.93
CA TYR A 180 27.71 -1.49 -25.39
C TYR A 180 26.77 -2.50 -26.07
N GLN A 181 27.16 -3.79 -26.11
CA GLN A 181 26.29 -4.83 -26.63
C GLN A 181 25.38 -5.36 -25.51
N ILE A 182 24.14 -4.86 -25.46
CA ILE A 182 23.23 -5.07 -24.33
C ILE A 182 22.72 -6.51 -24.16
N GLY A 183 22.84 -7.35 -25.19
CA GLY A 183 22.30 -8.72 -25.16
C GLY A 183 22.81 -9.55 -23.97
N GLY A 184 24.08 -9.36 -23.58
CA GLY A 184 24.68 -10.06 -22.45
C GLY A 184 23.96 -9.77 -21.14
N PHE A 185 23.74 -8.50 -20.81
CA PHE A 185 23.02 -8.15 -19.58
C PHE A 185 21.51 -8.40 -19.65
N ILE A 186 20.89 -8.28 -20.82
CA ILE A 186 19.47 -8.62 -21.01
C ILE A 186 19.24 -10.11 -20.74
N THR A 187 20.11 -10.97 -21.27
CA THR A 187 20.03 -12.42 -20.99
C THR A 187 20.37 -12.77 -19.54
N ASN A 188 21.23 -11.99 -18.87
CA ASN A 188 21.50 -12.17 -17.46
C ASN A 188 20.22 -12.06 -16.62
N PHE A 189 19.39 -11.04 -16.86
CA PHE A 189 18.07 -10.93 -16.23
C PHE A 189 17.15 -12.11 -16.61
N LEU A 190 17.13 -12.50 -17.88
CA LEU A 190 16.27 -13.60 -18.37
C LEU A 190 16.54 -14.93 -17.65
N PHE A 191 17.81 -15.23 -17.37
CA PHE A 191 18.23 -16.50 -16.76
C PHE A 191 18.35 -16.44 -15.23
N ASP A 192 18.20 -15.28 -14.60
CA ASP A 192 18.15 -15.14 -13.14
C ASP A 192 16.72 -15.39 -12.63
N GLU A 193 16.41 -16.65 -12.32
CA GLU A 193 15.08 -17.06 -11.86
C GLU A 193 14.65 -16.38 -10.55
N GLU A 194 15.58 -16.26 -9.59
CA GLU A 194 15.31 -15.62 -8.31
C GLU A 194 14.97 -14.14 -8.49
N LEU A 195 15.76 -13.43 -9.30
CA LEU A 195 15.49 -12.03 -9.61
C LEU A 195 14.16 -11.87 -10.34
N ARG A 196 13.89 -12.69 -11.37
CA ARG A 196 12.63 -12.61 -12.13
C ARG A 196 11.40 -12.91 -11.28
N ALA A 197 11.50 -13.84 -10.33
CA ALA A 197 10.39 -14.14 -9.42
C ALA A 197 9.96 -12.92 -8.60
N ARG A 198 10.84 -11.93 -8.41
CA ARG A 198 10.53 -10.66 -7.72
C ARG A 198 9.82 -9.62 -8.60
N PHE A 199 9.74 -9.84 -9.92
CA PHE A 199 9.08 -8.95 -10.88
C PHE A 199 7.89 -9.58 -11.61
N THR A 200 7.75 -10.90 -11.54
CA THR A 200 6.76 -11.64 -12.35
C THR A 200 5.70 -12.29 -11.48
N ILE A 201 4.45 -12.27 -11.98
CA ILE A 201 3.33 -12.99 -11.36
C ILE A 201 3.35 -14.47 -11.78
N GLY A 202 3.83 -14.76 -13.00
CA GLY A 202 3.93 -16.10 -13.56
C GLY A 202 5.17 -16.86 -13.08
N LYS A 203 5.06 -18.20 -12.99
CA LYS A 203 6.11 -19.08 -12.45
C LYS A 203 6.94 -19.82 -13.51
N SER A 204 6.62 -19.68 -14.79
CA SER A 204 7.30 -20.42 -15.85
C SER A 204 7.66 -19.50 -17.00
N LEU A 205 8.95 -19.53 -17.33
CA LEU A 205 9.48 -18.97 -18.57
C LEU A 205 9.46 -20.09 -19.62
N SER A 206 9.18 -19.75 -20.88
CA SER A 206 9.50 -20.63 -22.00
C SER A 206 11.00 -20.97 -22.00
N ASP A 207 11.37 -22.11 -22.59
CA ASP A 207 12.79 -22.47 -22.72
C ASP A 207 13.48 -21.51 -23.70
N PHE A 208 14.41 -20.72 -23.19
CA PHE A 208 15.25 -19.80 -23.96
C PHE A 208 16.73 -20.23 -23.93
N SER A 209 17.03 -21.49 -23.60
CA SER A 209 18.41 -22.00 -23.48
C SER A 209 19.27 -21.75 -24.73
N GLU A 210 18.67 -21.76 -25.92
CA GLU A 210 19.36 -21.43 -27.18
C GLU A 210 19.94 -20.00 -27.21
N LEU A 211 19.30 -19.03 -26.55
CA LEU A 211 19.79 -17.63 -26.52
C LEU A 211 21.18 -17.51 -25.89
N LYS A 212 21.55 -18.40 -24.96
CA LYS A 212 22.86 -18.39 -24.30
C LYS A 212 24.01 -18.49 -25.31
N ASN A 213 23.79 -19.14 -26.44
CA ASN A 213 24.79 -19.34 -27.48
C ASN A 213 24.66 -18.35 -28.65
N LEU A 214 23.56 -17.59 -28.72
CA LEU A 214 23.29 -16.63 -29.80
C LEU A 214 23.72 -15.21 -29.45
N VAL A 215 23.89 -14.91 -28.16
CA VAL A 215 24.31 -13.58 -27.68
C VAL A 215 25.84 -13.49 -27.61
N PRO A 216 26.47 -12.61 -28.40
CA PRO A 216 27.92 -12.43 -28.36
C PRO A 216 28.36 -11.77 -27.05
N LYS A 217 29.58 -12.10 -26.59
CA LYS A 217 30.19 -11.38 -25.47
C LYS A 217 30.62 -9.98 -25.89
N ALA A 218 30.13 -8.98 -25.16
CA ALA A 218 30.50 -7.59 -25.37
C ALA A 218 31.95 -7.30 -24.94
N ASN A 219 32.56 -6.30 -25.57
CA ASN A 219 33.79 -5.68 -25.08
C ASN A 219 33.43 -4.50 -24.17
N PHE A 220 33.73 -4.62 -22.87
CA PHE A 220 33.39 -3.60 -21.87
C PHE A 220 34.40 -2.44 -21.80
N GLU A 221 35.56 -2.52 -22.44
CA GLU A 221 36.60 -1.49 -22.32
C GLU A 221 36.13 -0.13 -22.85
N ASN A 222 35.39 -0.13 -23.97
CA ASN A 222 34.82 1.11 -24.52
C ASN A 222 33.86 1.77 -23.53
N LEU A 223 32.98 0.97 -22.91
CA LEU A 223 32.02 1.44 -21.92
C LEU A 223 32.71 2.02 -20.69
N LEU A 224 33.66 1.29 -20.09
CA LEU A 224 34.35 1.74 -18.88
C LEU A 224 35.22 2.99 -19.11
N ASN A 225 35.70 3.21 -20.34
CA ASN A 225 36.50 4.38 -20.70
C ASN A 225 35.66 5.58 -21.15
N HIS A 226 34.34 5.43 -21.31
CA HIS A 226 33.46 6.50 -21.74
C HIS A 226 33.06 7.38 -20.56
N PRO A 227 33.32 8.71 -20.59
CA PRO A 227 33.00 9.60 -19.46
C PRO A 227 31.50 9.59 -19.11
N ASP A 228 30.63 9.62 -20.10
CA ASP A 228 29.17 9.63 -19.88
C ASP A 228 28.67 8.37 -19.16
N PHE A 229 29.41 7.24 -19.20
CA PHE A 229 29.02 6.06 -18.44
C PHE A 229 29.07 6.32 -16.93
N GLU A 230 30.11 7.02 -16.45
CA GLU A 230 30.23 7.43 -15.06
C GLU A 230 29.09 8.36 -14.65
N ASP A 231 28.73 9.31 -15.51
CA ASP A 231 27.62 10.24 -15.27
C ASP A 231 26.28 9.52 -15.15
N HIS A 232 26.01 8.56 -16.04
CA HIS A 232 24.79 7.76 -15.97
C HIS A 232 24.71 6.93 -14.67
N ILE A 233 25.79 6.25 -14.29
CA ILE A 233 25.84 5.45 -13.06
C ILE A 233 25.72 6.34 -11.81
N THR A 234 26.38 7.51 -11.82
CA THR A 234 26.33 8.47 -10.71
C THR A 234 24.93 9.07 -10.58
N ARG A 235 24.24 9.34 -11.68
CA ARG A 235 22.85 9.81 -11.66
C ARG A 235 21.89 8.76 -11.07
N LEU A 236 22.05 7.48 -11.42
CA LEU A 236 21.32 6.39 -10.75
C LEU A 236 21.60 6.34 -9.25
N LEU A 237 22.87 6.52 -8.86
CA LEU A 237 23.28 6.51 -7.46
C LEU A 237 22.78 7.75 -6.69
N GLY A 238 22.47 8.85 -7.37
CA GLY A 238 21.80 10.00 -6.76
C GLY A 238 20.31 9.77 -6.55
N MET A 239 19.61 9.23 -7.57
CA MET A 239 18.16 9.07 -7.55
C MET A 239 17.69 7.88 -6.72
N THR A 240 18.41 6.75 -6.78
CA THR A 240 17.96 5.48 -6.19
C THR A 240 17.93 5.51 -4.66
N PRO A 241 18.96 5.99 -3.94
CA PRO A 241 18.90 6.11 -2.48
C PRO A 241 17.79 7.05 -2.02
N TYR A 242 17.59 8.18 -2.69
CA TYR A 242 16.50 9.11 -2.38
C TYR A 242 15.12 8.46 -2.54
N THR A 243 14.89 7.75 -3.64
CA THR A 243 13.66 6.95 -3.83
C THR A 243 13.51 5.88 -2.74
N ASN A 244 14.62 5.31 -2.27
CA ASN A 244 14.62 4.32 -1.19
C ASN A 244 14.26 4.94 0.16
N GLU A 245 14.68 6.18 0.45
CA GLU A 245 14.24 6.93 1.63
C GLU A 245 12.73 7.16 1.61
N GLN A 246 12.17 7.55 0.45
CA GLN A 246 10.71 7.64 0.27
C GLN A 246 10.02 6.28 0.49
N SER A 247 10.61 5.21 -0.03
CA SER A 247 10.11 3.83 0.16
C SER A 247 10.08 3.43 1.63
N ILE A 248 11.11 3.81 2.41
CA ILE A 248 11.17 3.58 3.86
C ILE A 248 10.08 4.39 4.58
N GLY A 249 9.83 5.63 4.15
CA GLY A 249 8.72 6.44 4.64
C GLY A 249 7.37 5.75 4.45
N VAL A 250 7.10 5.27 3.23
CA VAL A 250 5.89 4.48 2.92
C VAL A 250 5.83 3.21 3.77
N ARG A 251 6.90 2.42 3.86
CA ARG A 251 6.97 1.21 4.70
C ARG A 251 6.58 1.49 6.14
N ASN A 252 7.12 2.55 6.74
CA ASN A 252 6.82 2.91 8.13
C ASN A 252 5.36 3.32 8.31
N LYS A 253 4.76 4.00 7.32
CA LYS A 253 3.35 4.37 7.34
C LYS A 253 2.43 3.16 7.17
N THR A 254 2.80 2.23 6.29
CA THR A 254 2.12 0.93 6.14
C THR A 254 2.15 0.17 7.46
N GLN A 255 3.31 0.07 8.13
CA GLN A 255 3.42 -0.59 9.42
C GLN A 255 2.58 0.09 10.51
N GLU A 256 2.59 1.42 10.59
CA GLU A 256 1.76 2.19 11.54
C GLU A 256 0.26 1.85 11.38
N ILE A 257 -0.22 1.67 10.14
CA ILE A 257 -1.60 1.27 9.85
C ILE A 257 -1.86 -0.17 10.31
N ILE A 258 -0.95 -1.10 10.02
CA ILE A 258 -1.05 -2.50 10.47
C ILE A 258 -1.14 -2.58 12.00
N ASP A 259 -0.29 -1.83 12.70
CA ASP A 259 -0.23 -1.82 14.16
C ASP A 259 -1.53 -1.29 14.78
N LEU A 260 -2.11 -0.24 14.18
CA LEU A 260 -3.41 0.32 14.59
C LEU A 260 -4.54 -0.69 14.38
N ILE A 261 -4.63 -1.31 13.20
CA ILE A 261 -5.64 -2.33 12.89
C ILE A 261 -5.53 -3.52 13.84
N THR A 262 -4.30 -3.99 14.10
CA THR A 262 -4.04 -5.13 14.99
C THR A 262 -4.47 -4.82 16.41
N SER A 263 -4.22 -3.60 16.88
CA SER A 263 -4.63 -3.15 18.22
C SER A 263 -6.16 -3.10 18.34
N GLU A 264 -6.85 -2.56 17.33
CA GLU A 264 -8.33 -2.49 17.32
C GLU A 264 -9.00 -3.87 17.25
N ILE A 265 -8.43 -4.81 16.49
CA ILE A 265 -8.95 -6.19 16.45
C ILE A 265 -8.78 -6.85 17.83
N ALA A 266 -7.65 -6.62 18.51
CA ALA A 266 -7.37 -7.22 19.82
C ALA A 266 -8.25 -6.65 20.95
N GLU A 267 -8.60 -5.35 20.89
CA GLU A 267 -9.50 -4.71 21.88
C GLU A 267 -10.94 -5.20 21.78
N ASN A 268 -11.33 -5.76 20.63
CA ASN A 268 -12.70 -6.20 20.33
C ASN A 268 -12.94 -7.71 20.48
N GLN A 269 -11.94 -8.47 20.96
CA GLN A 269 -12.03 -9.91 21.27
C GLN A 269 -12.23 -10.16 22.77
#